data_AF-A0A0S3PQQ9-F1
#
_entry.id   AF-A0A0S3PQQ9-F1
#
_cell.length_a   1.000
_cell.length_b   1.000
_cell.length_c   1.000
_cell.angle_alpha   90.00
_cell.angle_beta   90.00
_cell.angle_gamma   90.00
#
_symmetry.space_group_name_H-M   'P 1'
#
loop_
_entity.id
_entity.type
_entity.pdbx_description
1 polymer ?
#
loop_
_entity_poly.entity_id
_entity_poly.type
_entity_poly.pdbx_seq_one_letter_code
_entity_poly.pdbx_strand_id
1 'polypeptide(L)' 'MDLIKHEAIADKLEEGKLAGWLSDYLVAWHGPSGHLEPNVTVWRTIERSDEEVLRYVVERLTGVVEAQDIAVAGV' A
#
# COMPACT_ATOMS: atom_id res chain seq x y z
N MET A 1 9.08 12.76 -6.36
CA MET A 1 7.85 12.02 -6.08
C MET A 1 6.92 12.25 -7.25
N ASP A 2 6.32 11.19 -7.79
CA ASP A 2 5.30 11.30 -8.82
C ASP A 2 3.93 11.47 -8.15
N LEU A 3 3.31 12.64 -8.31
CA LEU A 3 2.03 12.98 -7.68
C LEU A 3 0.86 12.16 -8.22
N ILE A 4 0.83 11.89 -9.54
CA ILE A 4 -0.25 11.13 -10.17
C ILE A 4 -0.22 9.68 -9.69
N LYS A 5 0.99 9.10 -9.65
CA LYS A 5 1.20 7.75 -9.10
C LYS A 5 0.85 7.71 -7.61
N HIS A 6 1.18 8.75 -6.83
CA HIS A 6 0.83 8.83 -5.40
C HIS A 6 -0.68 8.84 -5.17
N GLU A 7 -1.42 9.69 -5.89
CA GLU A 7 -2.88 9.77 -5.80
C GLU A 7 -3.53 8.43 -6.16
N ALA A 8 -3.07 7.79 -7.24
CA ALA A 8 -3.58 6.48 -7.65
C ALA A 8 -3.37 5.38 -6.58
N ILE A 9 -2.25 5.41 -5.85
CA ILE A 9 -1.99 4.50 -4.72
C ILE A 9 -2.92 4.84 -3.55
N ALA A 10 -2.99 6.12 -3.18
CA ALA A 10 -3.79 6.58 -2.05
C ALA A 10 -5.28 6.25 -2.24
N ASP A 11 -5.85 6.53 -3.41
CA ASP A 11 -7.26 6.22 -3.72
C ASP A 11 -7.59 4.74 -3.51
N LYS A 12 -6.71 3.85 -4.01
CA LYS A 12 -6.87 2.40 -3.87
C LYS A 12 -6.78 1.94 -2.41
N LEU A 13 -5.92 2.56 -1.60
CA LEU A 13 -5.77 2.24 -0.19
C LEU A 13 -6.91 2.80 0.67
N GLU A 14 -7.41 4.00 0.35
CA GLU A 14 -8.58 4.59 1.01
C GLU A 14 -9.84 3.76 0.75
N GLU A 15 -10.04 3.23 -0.47
CA GLU A 15 -11.09 2.24 -0.72
C GLU A 15 -10.92 0.98 0.17
N GLY A 16 -9.68 0.53 0.38
CA GLY A 16 -9.36 -0.58 1.29
C GLY A 16 -9.72 -0.27 2.75
N LYS A 17 -9.51 0.96 3.21
CA LYS A 17 -9.95 1.42 4.53
C LYS A 17 -11.47 1.43 4.65
N LEU A 18 -12.16 2.00 3.66
CA LEU A 18 -13.64 2.05 3.64
C LEU A 18 -14.28 0.65 3.60
N ALA A 19 -13.63 -0.30 2.92
CA ALA A 19 -14.06 -1.69 2.87
C ALA A 19 -13.64 -2.54 4.09
N GLY A 20 -12.97 -1.93 5.08
CA GLY A 20 -12.57 -2.59 6.32
C GLY A 20 -11.40 -3.57 6.19
N TRP A 21 -10.63 -3.50 5.09
CA TRP A 21 -9.41 -4.29 4.93
C TRP A 21 -8.24 -3.70 5.73
N LEU A 22 -8.15 -2.37 5.73
CA LEU A 22 -7.04 -1.62 6.31
C LEU A 22 -7.56 -0.75 7.46
N SER A 23 -6.80 -0.70 8.55
CA SER A 23 -6.99 0.30 9.60
C SER A 23 -6.22 1.59 9.26
N ASP A 24 -5.02 1.45 8.68
CA ASP A 24 -4.23 2.58 8.21
C ASP A 24 -3.21 2.20 7.14
N TYR A 25 -2.55 3.21 6.56
CA TYR A 25 -1.44 2.99 5.63
C TYR A 25 -0.43 4.15 5.62
N LEU A 26 0.76 3.85 5.11
CA LEU A 26 1.83 4.80 4.81
C LEU A 26 2.31 4.57 3.38
N VAL A 27 2.38 5.63 2.59
CA VAL A 27 3.04 5.64 1.28
C VAL A 27 4.32 6.47 1.40
N ALA A 28 5.43 5.78 1.57
CA ALA A 28 6.76 6.38 1.52
C ALA A 28 7.31 6.36 0.09
N TRP A 29 8.35 7.16 -0.17
CA TRP A 29 9.02 7.21 -1.46
C TRP A 29 10.53 7.14 -1.23
N HIS A 30 11.17 6.12 -1.77
CA HIS A 30 12.60 5.86 -1.58
C HIS A 30 13.32 5.73 -2.92
N GLY A 31 14.60 6.07 -2.93
CA GLY A 31 15.45 5.98 -4.13
C GLY A 31 16.35 7.20 -4.32
N PRO A 32 17.21 7.16 -5.35
CA PRO A 32 18.04 8.30 -5.69
C PRO A 32 17.20 9.46 -6.23
N SER A 33 17.75 10.68 -6.13
CA SER A 33 17.07 11.87 -6.63
C SER A 33 16.68 11.71 -8.11
N GLY A 34 15.43 12.06 -8.43
CA GLY A 34 14.85 11.89 -9.76
C GLY A 34 14.28 10.49 -10.08
N HIS A 35 14.55 9.47 -9.26
CA HIS A 35 14.05 8.10 -9.44
C HIS A 35 13.57 7.55 -8.10
N LEU A 36 12.54 8.18 -7.55
CA LEU A 36 11.88 7.69 -6.34
C LEU A 36 10.81 6.67 -6.71
N GLU A 37 10.82 5.53 -6.05
CA GLU A 37 9.77 4.52 -6.13
C GLU A 37 8.95 4.49 -4.82
N PRO A 38 7.65 4.18 -4.91
CA PRO A 38 6.80 4.09 -3.75
C PRO A 38 7.12 2.84 -2.93
N ASN A 39 7.05 2.96 -1.62
CA ASN A 39 7.11 1.86 -0.66
C ASN A 39 5.89 1.99 0.27
N VAL A 40 5.08 0.94 0.31
CA VAL A 40 3.77 0.96 0.96
C VAL A 40 3.80 0.06 2.18
N THR A 41 3.48 0.64 3.33
CA THR A 41 3.20 -0.12 4.55
C THR A 41 1.72 0.01 4.87
N VAL A 42 1.05 -1.10 5.13
CA VAL A 42 -0.34 -1.10 5.56
C VAL A 42 -0.50 -1.72 6.93
N TRP A 43 -1.50 -1.25 7.67
CA TRP A 43 -1.96 -1.85 8.91
C TRP A 43 -3.32 -2.47 8.67
N ARG A 44 -3.46 -3.74 9.04
CA ARG A 44 -4.71 -4.47 8.87
C ARG A 44 -5.73 -4.13 9.97
N THR A 45 -6.98 -4.43 9.69
CA THR A 45 -8.02 -4.54 10.74
C THR A 45 -7.82 -5.85 11.52
N ILE A 46 -8.26 -5.90 12.78
CA ILE A 46 -7.96 -7.00 13.70
C ILE A 46 -8.57 -8.34 13.26
N GLU A 47 -9.64 -8.31 12.47
CA GLU A 47 -10.37 -9.48 11.96
C GLU A 47 -9.70 -10.15 10.77
N ARG A 48 -8.66 -9.55 10.19
CA ARG A 48 -7.94 -10.08 9.01
C ARG A 48 -6.58 -10.64 9.40
N SER A 49 -6.03 -11.54 8.59
CA SER A 49 -4.63 -11.96 8.71
C SER A 49 -3.69 -11.09 7.84
N ASP A 50 -2.40 -11.07 8.19
CA ASP A 50 -1.39 -10.35 7.40
C ASP A 50 -1.30 -10.91 5.97
N GLU A 51 -1.44 -12.23 5.80
CA GLU A 51 -1.36 -12.87 4.48
C GLU A 51 -2.55 -12.48 3.58
N GLU A 52 -3.77 -12.47 4.11
CA GLU A 52 -4.96 -12.07 3.36
C GLU A 52 -4.87 -10.61 2.93
N VAL A 53 -4.41 -9.74 3.82
CA VAL A 53 -4.27 -8.30 3.55
C VAL A 53 -3.14 -8.04 2.57
N LEU A 54 -2.01 -8.72 2.70
CA LEU A 54 -0.90 -8.60 1.75
C LEU A 54 -1.37 -8.98 0.34
N ARG A 55 -2.07 -10.10 0.20
CA ARG A 55 -2.60 -10.55 -1.09
C ARG A 55 -3.58 -9.54 -1.69
N TYR A 56 -4.53 -9.06 -0.88
CA TYR A 56 -5.48 -8.03 -1.28
C TYR A 56 -4.80 -6.75 -1.78
N VAL A 57 -3.81 -6.24 -1.05
CA VAL A 57 -3.12 -4.99 -1.41
C VAL A 57 -2.24 -5.17 -2.64
N VAL A 58 -1.52 -6.28 -2.76
CA VAL A 58 -0.71 -6.61 -3.96
C VAL A 58 -1.60 -6.64 -5.20
N GLU A 59 -2.74 -7.32 -5.14
CA GLU A 59 -3.70 -7.37 -6.26
C GLU A 59 -4.24 -5.98 -6.62
N ARG A 60 -4.57 -5.14 -5.61
CA ARG A 60 -5.12 -3.80 -5.84
C ARG A 60 -4.09 -2.84 -6.44
N LEU A 61 -2.83 -2.93 -6.01
CA LEU A 61 -1.73 -2.03 -6.41
C LEU A 61 -0.91 -2.56 -7.59
N THR A 62 -1.26 -3.72 -8.15
CA THR A 62 -0.59 -4.29 -9.31
C THR A 62 -0.48 -3.27 -10.45
N GLY A 63 0.73 -3.13 -11.00
CA GLY A 63 1.04 -2.17 -12.06
C GLY A 63 1.29 -0.73 -11.57
N VAL A 64 1.17 -0.47 -10.27
CA VAL A 64 1.46 0.84 -9.65
C VAL A 64 2.55 0.72 -8.60
N VAL A 65 2.56 -0.35 -7.81
CA VAL A 65 3.62 -0.65 -6.83
C VAL A 65 4.04 -2.10 -7.01
N GLU A 66 5.34 -2.35 -7.01
CA GLU A 66 5.88 -3.72 -7.08
C GLU A 66 5.58 -4.46 -5.77
N ALA A 67 5.26 -5.76 -5.87
CA ALA A 67 4.83 -6.54 -4.69
C ALA A 67 5.88 -6.58 -3.57
N GLN A 68 7.17 -6.51 -3.93
CA GLN A 68 8.29 -6.48 -2.98
C GLN A 68 8.35 -5.18 -2.14
N ASP A 69 7.70 -4.12 -2.62
CA ASP A 69 7.66 -2.80 -1.97
C ASP A 69 6.37 -2.59 -1.17
N ILE A 70 5.64 -3.67 -0.89
CA ILE A 70 4.42 -3.69 -0.09
C ILE A 70 4.66 -4.54 1.16
N ALA A 71 4.42 -3.96 2.32
CA ALA A 71 4.53 -4.64 3.61
C ALA A 71 3.24 -4.48 4.42
N VAL A 72 2.86 -5.55 5.13
CA VAL A 72 1.89 -5.46 6.23
C VAL A 72 2.68 -5.32 7.52
N ALA A 73 2.46 -4.21 8.25
CA ALA A 73 3.05 -4.05 9.56
C ALA A 73 2.36 -5.00 10.55
N GLY A 74 3.14 -5.93 11.09
CA GLY A 74 2.68 -6.82 12.15
C GLY A 74 2.27 -6.04 13.40
N VAL A 75 1.26 -6.54 14.09
CA VAL A 75 0.86 -6.12 15.44
C VAL A 75 1.73 -6.76 16.51
#